data_AF-A0A091CDL9-F1
#
_entry.id   AF-A0A091CDL9-F1
#
_cell.length_a   1.000
_cell.length_b   1.000
_cell.length_c   1.000
_cell.angle_alpha   90.00
_cell.angle_beta   90.00
_cell.angle_gamma   90.00
#
_symmetry.space_group_name_H-M   'P 1'
#
loop_
_entity.id
_entity.type
_entity.pdbx_description
1 polymer ?
#
loop_
_entity_poly.entity_id
_entity_poly.type
_entity_poly.pdbx_seq_one_letter_code
_entity_poly.pdbx_strand_id
1 'polypeptide(L)'
;MDFCVVSSQHTTCSVIFEEFVHDKDWNGDELLQVDLNHILEKIIPRQLTESDYLYPGEKHVQFLEELSQQTPGYPNDLTTILNADAHMKASLFGSNETLIIKDGKPLIGSVGYIYFVDWDQNRKRQRTCNLMMMGN
;
A
#
# COMPACT_ATOMS: atom_id res chain seq x y z
N MET A 1 -2.52 -25.41 15.18
CA MET A 1 -2.90 -24.00 15.41
C MET A 1 -2.20 -23.28 14.31
N ASP A 2 -3.02 -22.72 13.43
CA ASP A 2 -2.55 -22.35 12.12
C ASP A 2 -2.64 -20.84 12.03
N PHE A 3 -1.88 -20.25 11.13
CA PHE A 3 -1.96 -18.84 10.84
C PHE A 3 -1.85 -18.60 9.33
N CYS A 4 -2.44 -17.49 8.91
CA CYS A 4 -2.32 -16.95 7.58
C CYS A 4 -1.55 -15.63 7.65
N VAL A 5 -0.49 -15.50 6.87
CA VAL A 5 0.14 -14.21 6.60
C VAL A 5 -0.38 -13.70 5.28
N VAL A 6 -0.95 -12.50 5.29
CA VAL A 6 -1.31 -11.73 4.10
C VAL A 6 -0.27 -10.63 3.94
N SER A 7 0.41 -10.54 2.80
CA SER A 7 1.53 -9.59 2.63
C SER A 7 1.60 -8.97 1.25
N SER A 8 2.12 -7.75 1.20
CA SER A 8 2.56 -7.09 -0.04
C SER A 8 4.07 -7.25 -0.23
N GLN A 9 4.48 -7.46 -1.47
CA GLN A 9 5.89 -7.36 -1.88
C GLN A 9 6.30 -5.93 -2.28
N HIS A 10 5.35 -4.99 -2.30
CA HIS A 10 5.56 -3.64 -2.79
C HIS A 10 5.78 -2.67 -1.64
N THR A 11 6.80 -1.82 -1.78
CA THR A 11 7.25 -0.83 -0.78
C THR A 11 6.34 0.39 -0.65
N THR A 12 5.31 0.48 -1.48
CA THR A 12 4.30 1.55 -1.51
C THR A 12 2.88 1.02 -1.27
N CYS A 13 2.76 -0.17 -0.69
CA CYS A 13 1.49 -0.79 -0.37
C CYS A 13 1.47 -1.28 1.08
N SER A 14 0.26 -1.40 1.63
CA SER A 14 0.03 -1.92 2.97
C SER A 14 -1.02 -3.01 2.99
N VAL A 15 -1.01 -3.79 4.07
CA VAL A 15 -2.12 -4.66 4.45
C VAL A 15 -2.55 -4.19 5.84
N ILE A 16 -3.84 -3.91 6.04
CA ILE A 16 -4.39 -3.45 7.32
C ILE A 16 -5.61 -4.27 7.70
N PHE A 17 -5.85 -4.43 9.01
CA PHE A 17 -7.07 -4.98 9.58
C PHE A 17 -7.98 -3.86 10.10
N GLU A 18 -9.18 -3.72 9.53
CA GLU A 18 -10.09 -2.61 9.80
C GLU A 18 -11.57 -3.04 9.69
N GLU A 19 -12.51 -2.19 10.10
CA GLU A 19 -13.94 -2.37 9.93
C GLU A 19 -14.46 -1.86 8.57
N PHE A 20 -15.30 -2.67 7.90
CA PHE A 20 -16.08 -2.19 6.75
C PHE A 20 -17.34 -1.46 7.22
N VAL A 21 -17.39 -0.14 7.04
CA VAL A 21 -18.49 0.70 7.55
C VAL A 21 -19.70 0.79 6.63
N HIS A 22 -19.68 0.14 5.46
CA HIS A 22 -20.76 0.04 4.46
C HIS A 22 -21.11 1.35 3.73
N ASP A 23 -21.13 2.46 4.46
CA ASP A 23 -21.45 3.79 3.94
C ASP A 23 -20.34 4.31 3.02
N LYS A 24 -20.78 5.07 2.01
CA LYS A 24 -19.90 5.65 1.00
C LYS A 24 -20.18 7.13 0.81
N ASP A 25 -19.14 7.88 0.47
CA ASP A 25 -19.28 9.27 0.04
C ASP A 25 -19.86 9.34 -1.38
N TRP A 26 -19.98 10.56 -1.94
CA TRP A 26 -20.49 10.75 -3.30
C TRP A 26 -19.52 10.29 -4.41
N ASN A 27 -18.25 10.03 -4.09
CA ASN A 27 -17.28 9.45 -5.01
C ASN A 27 -17.33 7.90 -4.99
N GLY A 28 -18.07 7.32 -4.04
CA GLY A 28 -18.21 5.88 -3.88
C GLY A 28 -17.16 5.25 -2.96
N ASP A 29 -16.40 6.09 -2.24
CA ASP A 29 -15.34 5.70 -1.31
C ASP A 29 -15.90 5.46 0.09
N GLU A 30 -15.39 4.46 0.79
CA GLU A 30 -15.83 4.08 2.12
C GLU A 30 -15.52 5.18 3.15
N LEU A 31 -16.50 5.58 3.97
CA LEU A 31 -16.37 6.76 4.85
C LEU A 31 -15.19 6.68 5.82
N LEU A 32 -14.94 5.52 6.43
CA LEU A 32 -13.82 5.36 7.36
C LEU A 32 -12.46 5.49 6.64
N GLN A 33 -12.38 5.01 5.41
CA GLN A 33 -11.19 5.16 4.56
C GLN A 33 -11.01 6.62 4.10
N VAL A 34 -12.11 7.33 3.83
CA VAL A 34 -12.10 8.77 3.52
C VAL A 34 -11.56 9.58 4.70
N ASP A 35 -12.03 9.32 5.92
CA ASP A 35 -11.52 9.98 7.13
C ASP A 35 -10.04 9.69 7.37
N LEU A 36 -9.62 8.43 7.20
CA LEU A 36 -8.21 8.04 7.29
C LEU A 36 -7.37 8.82 6.28
N ASN A 37 -7.80 8.89 5.02
CA ASN A 37 -7.11 9.64 3.97
C ASN A 37 -7.04 11.14 4.27
N HIS A 38 -8.10 11.74 4.82
CA HIS A 38 -8.10 13.15 5.24
C HIS A 38 -7.09 13.45 6.34
N ILE A 39 -6.87 12.52 7.26
CA ILE A 39 -5.85 12.64 8.31
C ILE A 39 -4.47 12.49 7.68
N LEU A 40 -4.26 11.44 6.89
CA LEU A 40 -2.98 11.16 6.24
C LEU A 40 -2.52 12.30 5.34
N GLU A 41 -3.42 12.95 4.59
CA GLU A 41 -3.06 14.06 3.71
C GLU A 41 -2.52 15.28 4.47
N LYS A 42 -2.90 15.45 5.74
CA LYS A 42 -2.38 16.55 6.59
C LYS A 42 -0.97 16.29 7.08
N ILE A 43 -0.59 15.02 7.26
CA ILE A 43 0.70 14.63 7.87
C ILE A 43 1.71 14.13 6.83
N ILE A 44 1.23 13.53 5.74
CA ILE A 44 2.01 12.95 4.64
C ILE A 44 1.28 13.33 3.33
N PRO A 45 1.35 14.62 2.92
CA PRO A 45 0.68 15.10 1.71
C PRO A 45 1.19 14.41 0.45
N ARG A 46 0.36 14.30 -0.57
CA ARG A 46 0.74 13.65 -1.83
C ARG A 46 1.91 14.37 -2.51
N GLN A 47 2.91 13.61 -2.97
CA GLN A 47 3.98 14.16 -3.80
C GLN A 47 3.50 14.28 -5.26
N LEU A 48 3.18 15.49 -5.71
CA LEU A 48 2.73 15.77 -7.09
C LEU A 48 3.83 16.31 -8.00
N THR A 49 4.90 16.84 -7.41
CA THR A 49 6.05 17.48 -8.06
C THR A 49 7.23 17.40 -7.08
N GLU A 50 8.39 17.89 -7.52
CA GLU A 50 9.51 18.26 -6.67
C GLU A 50 8.99 19.10 -5.50
N SER A 51 9.15 18.57 -4.29
CA SER A 51 8.55 19.11 -3.07
C SER A 51 9.57 19.02 -1.93
N ASP A 52 9.14 19.33 -0.72
CA ASP A 52 10.00 19.26 0.47
C ASP A 52 10.39 17.81 0.85
N TYR A 53 9.92 16.81 0.09
CA TYR A 53 10.45 15.46 0.17
C TYR A 53 11.85 15.36 -0.45
N LEU A 54 12.80 14.80 0.30
CA LEU A 54 14.15 14.53 -0.18
C LEU A 54 14.22 13.39 -1.21
N TYR A 55 13.13 12.65 -1.39
CA TYR A 55 12.98 11.56 -2.35
C TYR A 55 12.30 12.06 -3.64
N PRO A 56 12.66 11.56 -4.84
CA PRO A 56 13.73 10.62 -5.15
C PRO A 56 15.06 11.37 -5.39
N GLY A 57 16.01 11.30 -4.45
CA GLY A 57 17.30 11.98 -4.61
C GLY A 57 18.05 11.54 -5.88
N GLU A 58 18.99 12.38 -6.37
CA GLU A 58 19.67 12.24 -7.67
C GLU A 58 20.20 10.82 -7.97
N LYS A 59 20.84 10.18 -6.98
CA LYS A 59 21.36 8.81 -7.15
C LYS A 59 20.28 7.78 -7.42
N HIS A 60 19.09 7.96 -6.84
CA HIS A 60 17.97 7.06 -7.06
C HIS A 60 17.38 7.26 -8.46
N VAL A 61 17.30 8.50 -8.93
CA VAL A 61 16.92 8.83 -10.30
C VAL A 61 17.84 8.14 -11.30
N GLN A 62 19.16 8.29 -11.13
CA GLN A 62 20.17 7.64 -11.98
C GLN A 62 20.02 6.11 -11.98
N PHE A 63 19.85 5.50 -10.81
CA PHE A 63 19.62 4.05 -10.70
C PHE A 63 18.38 3.60 -11.48
N LEU A 64 17.28 4.36 -11.42
CA LEU A 64 16.04 4.03 -12.12
C LEU A 64 16.15 4.21 -13.64
N GLU A 65 16.86 5.24 -14.09
CA GLU A 65 17.19 5.43 -15.51
C GLU A 65 18.01 4.25 -16.05
N GLU A 66 19.06 3.84 -15.34
CA GLU A 66 19.89 2.67 -15.69
C GLU A 66 19.06 1.38 -15.70
N LEU A 67 18.20 1.17 -14.69
CA LEU A 67 17.31 0.02 -14.61
C LEU A 67 16.33 -0.03 -15.79
N SER A 68 15.82 1.13 -16.21
CA SER A 68 14.91 1.24 -17.36
C SER A 68 15.57 0.85 -18.68
N GLN A 69 16.87 1.15 -18.84
CA GLN A 69 17.64 0.77 -20.02
C GLN A 69 17.94 -0.74 -20.05
N GLN A 70 18.10 -1.36 -18.88
CA GLN A 70 18.42 -2.79 -18.74
C GLN A 70 17.18 -3.70 -18.75
N THR A 71 16.01 -3.16 -18.39
CA THR A 71 14.78 -3.95 -18.17
C THR A 71 13.68 -3.54 -19.14
N PRO A 72 13.44 -4.31 -20.22
CA PRO A 72 12.35 -4.03 -21.15
C PRO A 72 11.01 -3.91 -20.44
N GLY A 73 10.32 -2.78 -20.62
CA GLY A 73 9.02 -2.50 -20.02
C GLY A 73 9.06 -1.85 -18.63
N TYR A 74 10.25 -1.59 -18.07
CA TYR A 74 10.35 -0.77 -16.87
C TYR A 74 10.13 0.72 -17.23
N PRO A 75 9.27 1.46 -16.50
CA PRO A 75 8.96 2.85 -16.86
C PRO A 75 10.17 3.77 -16.74
N ASN A 76 10.42 4.56 -17.78
CA ASN A 76 11.44 5.62 -17.81
C ASN A 76 10.80 7.01 -17.67
N ASP A 77 9.80 7.13 -16.80
CA ASP A 77 9.04 8.36 -16.59
C ASP A 77 9.24 8.82 -15.14
N LEU A 78 9.90 9.97 -14.99
CA LEU A 78 10.22 10.57 -13.69
C LEU A 78 8.98 10.92 -12.87
N THR A 79 7.82 11.12 -13.50
CA THR A 79 6.58 11.36 -12.74
C THR A 79 6.12 10.11 -11.98
N THR A 80 6.50 8.92 -12.46
CA THR A 80 6.14 7.65 -11.81
C THR A 80 6.91 7.37 -10.54
N ILE A 81 7.95 8.15 -10.25
CA ILE A 81 8.85 8.00 -9.09
C ILE A 81 8.62 9.11 -8.07
N LEU A 82 7.63 9.99 -8.25
CA LEU A 82 7.22 11.01 -7.28
C LEU A 82 6.30 10.42 -6.21
N ASN A 83 6.73 9.37 -5.51
CA ASN A 83 5.88 8.58 -4.61
C ASN A 83 6.44 8.48 -3.16
N ALA A 84 7.14 9.52 -2.70
CA ALA A 84 7.65 9.62 -1.33
C ALA A 84 6.54 9.40 -0.29
N ASP A 85 5.37 10.04 -0.50
CA ASP A 85 4.21 9.93 0.37
C ASP A 85 3.70 8.49 0.46
N ALA A 86 3.68 7.78 -0.67
CA ALA A 86 3.27 6.38 -0.71
C ALA A 86 4.22 5.47 0.08
N HIS A 87 5.52 5.72 0.01
CA HIS A 87 6.52 5.00 0.80
C HIS A 87 6.37 5.25 2.31
N MET A 88 6.12 6.49 2.72
CA MET A 88 5.93 6.83 4.13
C MET A 88 4.62 6.26 4.68
N LYS A 89 3.51 6.36 3.94
CA LYS A 89 2.23 5.73 4.30
C LYS A 89 2.41 4.22 4.41
N ALA A 90 3.07 3.57 3.44
CA ALA A 90 3.36 2.14 3.50
C ALA A 90 4.20 1.74 4.73
N SER A 91 5.21 2.53 5.06
CA SER A 91 6.07 2.30 6.23
C SER A 91 5.33 2.49 7.56
N LEU A 92 4.34 3.40 7.60
CA LEU A 92 3.54 3.67 8.78
C LEU A 92 2.61 2.51 9.14
N PHE A 93 1.91 1.94 8.14
CA PHE A 93 0.96 0.85 8.37
C PHE A 93 1.61 -0.54 8.33
N GLY A 94 2.73 -0.69 7.63
CA GLY A 94 3.35 -1.99 7.40
C GLY A 94 2.76 -2.71 6.18
N SER A 95 3.44 -3.79 5.77
CA SER A 95 3.15 -4.51 4.52
C SER A 95 2.51 -5.89 4.73
N ASN A 96 2.12 -6.25 5.95
CA ASN A 96 1.50 -7.54 6.23
C ASN A 96 0.55 -7.51 7.43
N GLU A 97 -0.35 -8.50 7.44
CA GLU A 97 -1.17 -8.87 8.59
C GLU A 97 -1.03 -10.38 8.83
N THR A 98 -1.02 -10.78 10.11
CA THR A 98 -0.97 -12.19 10.52
C THR A 98 -2.24 -12.57 11.26
N LEU A 99 -2.99 -13.52 10.70
CA LEU A 99 -4.28 -13.95 11.22
C LEU A 99 -4.16 -15.34 11.83
N ILE A 100 -4.67 -15.49 13.06
CA ILE A 100 -4.87 -16.81 13.65
C ILE A 100 -5.99 -17.51 12.87
N ILE A 101 -5.77 -18.78 12.56
CA ILE A 101 -6.76 -19.64 11.93
C ILE A 101 -7.21 -20.70 12.95
N LYS A 102 -8.52 -20.77 13.16
CA LYS A 102 -9.17 -21.72 14.06
C LYS A 102 -10.32 -22.38 13.34
N ASP A 103 -10.36 -23.72 13.39
CA ASP A 103 -11.40 -24.53 12.74
C ASP A 103 -11.59 -24.19 11.24
N GLY A 104 -10.46 -23.97 10.55
CA GLY A 104 -10.42 -23.64 9.12
C GLY A 104 -10.85 -22.20 8.77
N LYS A 105 -11.04 -21.33 9.76
CA LYS A 105 -11.50 -19.95 9.55
C LYS A 105 -10.59 -18.92 10.24
N PRO A 106 -10.42 -17.72 9.67
CA PRO A 106 -9.79 -16.61 10.39
C PRO A 106 -10.51 -16.32 11.70
N LEU A 107 -9.76 -16.28 12.79
CA LEU A 107 -10.24 -15.92 14.12
C LEU A 107 -10.25 -14.39 14.25
N ILE A 108 -11.20 -13.76 13.55
CA ILE A 108 -11.41 -12.31 13.55
C ILE A 108 -12.79 -11.96 14.10
N GLY A 109 -12.98 -10.71 14.54
CA GLY A 109 -14.29 -10.20 14.94
C GLY A 109 -15.29 -10.18 13.79
N SER A 110 -16.59 -10.12 14.09
CA SER A 110 -17.66 -10.16 13.09
C SER A 110 -17.66 -8.97 12.11
N VAL A 111 -17.00 -7.88 12.48
CA VAL A 111 -16.86 -6.66 11.69
C VAL A 111 -15.45 -6.47 11.14
N GLY A 112 -14.55 -7.45 11.32
CA GLY A 112 -13.16 -7.34 10.90
C GLY A 112 -12.96 -7.68 9.42
N TYR A 113 -12.19 -6.86 8.71
CA TYR A 113 -11.85 -7.00 7.30
C TYR A 113 -10.36 -6.77 7.08
N ILE A 114 -9.81 -7.41 6.06
CA ILE A 114 -8.43 -7.19 5.61
C ILE A 114 -8.47 -6.34 4.35
N TYR A 115 -7.79 -5.21 4.38
CA TYR A 115 -7.66 -4.30 3.26
C TYR A 115 -6.25 -4.39 2.70
N PHE A 116 -6.15 -4.48 1.37
CA PHE A 116 -4.91 -4.26 0.65
C PHE A 116 -4.92 -2.82 0.12
N VAL A 117 -3.95 -2.02 0.53
CA VAL A 117 -3.90 -0.59 0.22
C VAL A 117 -2.75 -0.30 -0.75
N ASP A 118 -3.06 0.38 -1.85
CA ASP A 118 -2.06 0.88 -2.82
C ASP A 118 -1.94 2.40 -2.67
N TRP A 119 -0.85 2.86 -2.05
CA TRP A 119 -0.66 4.28 -1.78
C TRP A 119 -0.10 5.04 -2.99
N ASP A 120 0.55 4.34 -3.93
CA ASP A 120 1.17 4.98 -5.10
C ASP A 120 0.18 5.11 -6.25
N GLN A 121 -0.41 6.29 -6.32
CA GLN A 121 -1.44 6.68 -7.28
C GLN A 121 -0.88 7.29 -8.57
N ASN A 122 0.43 7.34 -8.76
CA ASN A 122 1.02 8.05 -9.91
C ASN A 122 0.95 7.25 -11.21
N ARG A 123 0.66 5.96 -11.12
CA ARG A 123 0.46 5.09 -12.29
C ARG A 123 -0.45 3.92 -11.99
N LYS A 124 -1.22 3.50 -12.99
CA LYS A 124 -1.98 2.25 -12.94
C LYS A 124 -1.02 1.07 -12.93
N ARG A 125 -1.24 0.13 -12.01
CA ARG A 125 -0.46 -1.10 -11.93
C ARG A 125 -1.33 -2.24 -11.43
N GLN A 126 -0.99 -3.45 -11.87
CA GLN A 126 -1.47 -4.65 -11.19
C GLN A 126 -0.64 -4.85 -9.93
N ARG A 127 -1.31 -5.23 -8.84
CA ARG A 127 -0.70 -5.51 -7.55
C ARG A 127 -0.92 -6.97 -7.21
N THR A 128 0.11 -7.58 -6.62
CA THR A 128 0.02 -8.92 -6.09
C THR A 128 0.04 -8.85 -4.57
N CYS A 129 -0.96 -9.48 -3.95
CA CYS A 129 -0.97 -9.78 -2.54
C CYS A 129 -0.65 -11.27 -2.35
N ASN A 130 0.29 -11.56 -1.47
CA ASN A 130 0.76 -12.92 -1.18
C ASN A 130 0.05 -13.44 0.07
N LEU A 131 -0.38 -14.70 0.02
CA LEU A 131 -0.94 -15.40 1.17
C LEU A 131 -0.07 -16.62 1.48
N MET A 132 0.31 -16.77 2.75
CA MET A 132 1.02 -17.95 3.26
C MET A 132 0.25 -18.53 4.44
N MET A 133 -0.15 -19.79 4.31
CA MET A 133 -0.76 -20.57 5.38
C MET A 133 0.32 -21.45 6.03
N MET A 134 0.38 -21.46 7.36
CA MET A 134 1.28 -22.33 8.10
C MET A 134 0.57 -22.88 9.33
N GLY A 135 0.66 -24.19 9.53
CA GLY A 135 -0.13 -24.91 10.53
C GLY A 135 -0.10 -26.41 10.28
N ASN A 136 -0.90 -27.15 11.05
CA ASN A 136 -1.03 -28.60 10.95
C ASN A 136 -2.30 -29.02 10.21
#